data_AF-A0A7D5S0S8-F1
#
_entry.id   AF-A0A7D5S0S8-F1
#
_cell.length_a   1.000
_cell.length_b   1.000
_cell.length_c   1.000
_cell.angle_alpha   90.00
_cell.angle_beta   90.00
_cell.angle_gamma   90.00
#
_symmetry.space_group_name_H-M   'P 1'
#
loop_
_entity.id
_entity.type
_entity.pdbx_description
1 polymer ?
#
loop_
_entity_poly.entity_id
_entity_poly.type
_entity_poly.pdbx_seq_one_letter_code
_entity_poly.pdbx_strand_id
1 'polypeptide(L)'
;MTQNNLSNTLFRLGERESGTARLEDAVAAYRAALQEYTRERVPLQWAATQNNLGIALATLGERESDTARLEDAVAAYRAALQEYTRERVPWAGQ
;
A
#
# COMPACT_ATOMS: atom_id res chain seq x y z
N MET A 1 29.13 16.15 -22.82
CA MET A 1 28.42 16.12 -21.52
C MET A 1 26.93 15.70 -21.64
N THR A 2 26.48 15.17 -22.77
CA THR A 2 25.05 14.89 -23.04
C THR A 2 24.60 13.46 -22.74
N GLN A 3 25.53 12.50 -22.55
CA GLN A 3 25.18 11.11 -22.26
C GLN A 3 24.75 10.87 -20.80
N ASN A 4 25.35 11.55 -19.81
CA ASN A 4 25.01 11.34 -18.39
C ASN A 4 23.56 11.71 -18.06
N ASN A 5 23.02 12.77 -18.67
CA ASN A 5 21.63 13.18 -18.43
C ASN A 5 20.62 12.25 -19.12
N LEU A 6 20.96 11.69 -20.29
CA LEU A 6 20.11 10.73 -20.98
C LEU A 6 20.06 9.40 -20.21
N SER A 7 21.21 8.91 -19.73
CA SER A 7 21.28 7.69 -18.91
C SER A 7 20.52 7.85 -17.60
N ASN A 8 20.64 8.98 -16.92
CA ASN A 8 19.88 9.25 -15.69
C ASN A 8 18.37 9.37 -15.97
N THR A 9 17.98 9.98 -17.09
CA THR A 9 16.57 10.09 -17.49
C THR A 9 15.97 8.71 -17.82
N LEU A 10 16.68 7.86 -18.56
CA LEU A 10 16.22 6.50 -18.91
C LEU A 10 16.19 5.58 -17.68
N PHE A 11 17.18 5.68 -16.80
CA PHE A 11 17.20 4.93 -15.54
C PHE A 11 15.99 5.31 -14.66
N ARG A 12 15.73 6.61 -14.50
CA ARG A 12 14.55 7.10 -13.78
C ARG A 12 13.24 6.71 -14.44
N LEU A 13 13.18 6.66 -15.78
CA LEU A 13 11.99 6.23 -16.51
C LEU A 13 11.73 4.73 -16.28
N GLY A 14 12.76 3.89 -16.39
CA GLY A 14 12.66 2.45 -16.14
C GLY A 14 12.36 2.10 -14.69
N GLU A 15 12.91 2.84 -13.72
CA GLU A 15 12.53 2.71 -12.30
C GLU A 15 11.10 3.15 -12.03
N ARG A 16 10.61 4.17 -12.75
CA ARG A 16 9.23 4.65 -12.63
C ARG A 16 8.26 3.64 -13.24
N GLU A 17 8.45 3.24 -14.50
CA GLU A 17 7.60 2.26 -15.21
C GLU A 17 7.63 0.88 -14.56
N SER A 18 8.82 0.34 -14.27
CA SER A 18 8.91 -1.01 -13.67
C SER A 18 8.47 -1.01 -12.21
N GLY A 19 8.63 0.12 -11.51
CA GLY A 19 8.20 0.24 -10.14
C GLY A 19 6.70 0.42 -9.99
N THR A 20 6.03 1.23 -10.83
CA THR A 20 4.56 1.39 -10.74
C THR A 20 3.83 0.11 -11.13
N ALA A 21 4.22 -0.58 -12.20
CA ALA A 21 3.59 -1.85 -12.58
C ALA A 21 3.66 -2.91 -11.46
N ARG A 22 4.84 -3.07 -10.83
CA ARG A 22 5.00 -3.98 -9.68
C ARG A 22 4.19 -3.55 -8.46
N LEU A 23 4.01 -2.25 -8.25
CA LEU A 23 3.18 -1.73 -7.17
C LEU A 23 1.70 -1.98 -7.46
N GLU A 24 1.24 -1.86 -8.70
CA GLU A 24 -0.14 -2.18 -9.10
C GLU A 24 -0.42 -3.69 -8.92
N ASP A 25 0.51 -4.55 -9.31
CA ASP A 25 0.44 -5.99 -9.02
C ASP A 25 0.37 -6.26 -7.51
N ALA A 26 1.18 -5.57 -6.71
CA ALA A 26 1.14 -5.68 -5.26
C ALA A 26 -0.21 -5.24 -4.68
N VAL A 27 -0.78 -4.14 -5.17
CA VAL A 27 -2.13 -3.68 -4.79
C VAL A 27 -3.17 -4.75 -5.12
N ALA A 28 -3.12 -5.35 -6.31
CA ALA A 28 -4.04 -6.41 -6.70
C ALA A 28 -3.89 -7.65 -5.81
N ALA A 29 -2.66 -8.08 -5.52
CA ALA A 29 -2.37 -9.21 -4.65
C ALA A 29 -2.87 -8.98 -3.21
N TYR A 30 -2.63 -7.78 -2.65
CA TYR A 30 -3.14 -7.45 -1.31
C TYR A 30 -4.67 -7.37 -1.29
N ARG A 31 -5.31 -6.81 -2.32
CA ARG A 31 -6.79 -6.80 -2.42
C ARG A 31 -7.36 -8.22 -2.51
N ALA A 32 -6.71 -9.13 -3.24
CA ALA A 32 -7.10 -10.53 -3.30
C ALA A 32 -6.92 -11.22 -1.94
N ALA A 33 -5.79 -11.00 -1.27
CA ALA A 33 -5.54 -11.53 0.06
C ALA A 33 -6.58 -11.03 1.09
N LEU A 34 -7.04 -9.79 0.98
CA LEU A 34 -8.10 -9.23 1.85
C LEU A 34 -9.49 -9.86 1.61
N GLN A 35 -9.71 -10.59 0.52
CA GLN A 35 -10.93 -11.38 0.32
C GLN A 35 -10.89 -12.69 1.14
N GLU A 36 -9.71 -13.26 1.33
CA GLU A 36 -9.52 -14.51 2.09
C GLU A 36 -9.27 -14.23 3.58
N TYR A 37 -8.37 -13.28 3.86
CA TYR A 37 -8.06 -12.77 5.18
C TYR A 37 -9.12 -11.75 5.53
N THR A 38 -10.14 -12.15 6.25
CA THR A 38 -11.14 -11.21 6.75
C THR A 38 -10.76 -10.75 8.16
N ARG A 39 -11.25 -9.57 8.54
CA ARG A 39 -11.10 -9.00 9.89
C ARG A 39 -11.56 -9.97 10.98
N GLU A 40 -12.57 -10.79 10.71
CA GLU A 40 -13.13 -11.75 11.66
C GLU A 40 -12.31 -13.03 11.78
N ARG A 41 -11.71 -13.51 10.69
CA ARG A 41 -10.97 -14.78 10.67
C ARG A 41 -9.55 -14.63 11.18
N VAL A 42 -8.87 -13.59 10.69
CA VAL A 42 -7.43 -13.39 10.92
C VAL A 42 -7.12 -11.89 11.08
N PRO A 43 -7.63 -11.24 12.15
CA PRO A 43 -7.58 -9.78 12.31
C PRO A 43 -6.18 -9.18 12.16
N LEU A 44 -5.15 -9.85 12.69
CA LEU A 44 -3.76 -9.38 12.60
C LEU A 44 -3.19 -9.45 11.19
N GLN A 45 -3.49 -10.54 10.47
CA GLN A 45 -3.05 -10.69 9.08
C GLN A 45 -3.80 -9.73 8.18
N TRP A 46 -5.11 -9.55 8.40
CA TRP A 46 -5.90 -8.53 7.71
C TRP A 46 -5.33 -7.11 7.94
N ALA A 47 -5.00 -6.75 9.18
CA ALA A 47 -4.40 -5.45 9.51
C ALA A 47 -3.02 -5.27 8.85
N ALA A 48 -2.18 -6.30 8.87
CA ALA A 48 -0.87 -6.26 8.21
C ALA A 48 -1.01 -6.11 6.69
N THR A 49 -1.95 -6.83 6.07
CA THR A 49 -2.24 -6.72 4.64
C THR A 49 -2.78 -5.33 4.27
N GLN A 50 -3.67 -4.75 5.09
CA GLN A 50 -4.13 -3.37 4.92
C GLN A 50 -2.99 -2.35 5.02
N ASN A 51 -2.05 -2.54 5.95
CA ASN A 51 -0.86 -1.67 6.07
C ASN A 51 -0.01 -1.74 4.80
N ASN A 52 0.29 -2.95 4.32
CA ASN A 52 1.09 -3.13 3.11
C ASN A 52 0.39 -2.59 1.85
N LEU A 53 -0.93 -2.73 1.76
CA LEU A 53 -1.74 -2.10 0.72
C LEU A 53 -1.61 -0.58 0.76
N GLY A 54 -1.65 0.03 1.95
CA GLY A 54 -1.43 1.46 2.16
C GLY A 54 -0.05 1.91 1.65
N ILE A 55 1.01 1.15 1.92
CA ILE A 55 2.38 1.47 1.45
C ILE A 55 2.44 1.46 -0.08
N ALA A 56 1.86 0.44 -0.72
CA ALA A 56 1.87 0.32 -2.17
C ALA A 56 1.10 1.46 -2.85
N LEU A 57 -0.09 1.79 -2.33
CA LEU A 57 -0.93 2.88 -2.82
C LEU A 57 -0.29 4.25 -2.60
N ALA A 58 0.34 4.49 -1.45
CA ALA A 58 1.05 5.73 -1.17
C ALA A 58 2.20 5.94 -2.17
N THR A 59 3.00 4.88 -2.40
CA THR A 59 4.11 4.92 -3.35
C THR A 59 3.62 5.15 -4.78
N LEU A 60 2.49 4.57 -5.18
CA LEU A 60 1.86 4.83 -6.49
C LEU A 60 1.37 6.28 -6.61
N GLY A 61 0.64 6.77 -5.60
CA GLY A 61 0.13 8.14 -5.57
C GLY A 61 1.24 9.18 -5.65
N GLU A 62 2.35 8.98 -4.94
CA GLU A 62 3.53 9.84 -5.05
C GLU A 62 4.19 9.80 -6.44
N ARG A 63 4.28 8.61 -7.06
CA ARG A 63 4.93 8.43 -8.36
C ARG A 63 4.12 8.99 -9.51
N GLU A 64 2.80 8.96 -9.42
CA GLU A 64 1.88 9.42 -10.46
C GLU A 64 1.33 10.82 -10.21
N SER A 65 1.64 11.42 -9.06
CA SER A 65 0.97 12.63 -8.56
C SER A 65 -0.56 12.45 -8.49
N ASP A 66 -1.01 11.24 -8.18
CA ASP A 66 -2.43 10.90 -8.06
C ASP A 66 -2.86 10.94 -6.59
N THR A 67 -3.65 11.95 -6.25
CA THR A 67 -4.17 12.13 -4.89
C THR A 67 -5.22 11.10 -4.51
N ALA A 68 -5.95 10.51 -5.46
CA ALA A 68 -6.96 9.50 -5.16
C ALA A 68 -6.31 8.23 -4.57
N ARG A 69 -5.14 7.85 -5.09
CA ARG A 69 -4.36 6.72 -4.56
C ARG A 69 -3.82 7.00 -3.14
N LEU A 70 -3.49 8.25 -2.83
CA LEU A 70 -3.11 8.65 -1.48
C LEU A 70 -4.29 8.57 -0.50
N GLU A 71 -5.51 8.93 -0.93
CA GLU A 71 -6.72 8.79 -0.12
C GLU A 71 -7.03 7.31 0.19
N ASP A 72 -6.92 6.43 -0.80
CA ASP A 72 -7.06 4.99 -0.61
C ASP A 72 -5.99 4.44 0.36
N ALA A 73 -4.75 4.94 0.27
CA ALA A 73 -3.69 4.56 1.20
C ALA A 73 -4.02 4.94 2.65
N VAL A 74 -4.53 6.16 2.86
CA VAL A 74 -4.97 6.65 4.17
C VAL A 74 -6.10 5.78 4.73
N ALA A 75 -7.05 5.38 3.89
CA ALA A 75 -8.13 4.48 4.30
C ALA A 75 -7.59 3.11 4.75
N ALA A 76 -6.65 2.53 4.00
CA ALA A 76 -6.03 1.25 4.33
C ALA A 76 -5.24 1.31 5.66
N TYR A 77 -4.45 2.38 5.87
CA TYR A 77 -3.74 2.57 7.13
C TYR A 77 -4.68 2.75 8.34
N ARG A 78 -5.78 3.49 8.18
CA ARG A 78 -6.78 3.67 9.24
C ARG A 78 -7.43 2.35 9.62
N ALA A 79 -7.75 1.51 8.63
CA ALA A 79 -8.29 0.18 8.84
C ALA A 79 -7.32 -0.71 9.64
N ALA A 80 -6.03 -0.73 9.26
CA ALA A 80 -4.99 -1.45 9.98
C ALA A 80 -4.82 -0.97 11.44
N LEU A 81 -4.73 0.35 11.63
CA LEU A 81 -4.56 0.97 12.94
C LEU A 81 -5.76 0.71 13.87
N GLN A 82 -6.98 0.72 13.33
CA GLN A 82 -8.17 0.41 14.13
C GLN A 82 -8.08 -1.00 14.70
N GLU A 83 -7.63 -1.99 13.92
CA GLU A 83 -7.52 -3.36 14.38
C GLU A 83 -6.34 -3.59 15.32
N TYR A 84 -5.18 -3.00 15.04
CA TYR A 84 -4.07 -3.02 16.00
C TYR A 84 -4.44 -2.35 17.32
N THR A 85 -5.22 -1.27 17.29
CA THR A 85 -5.70 -0.62 18.52
C THR A 85 -6.70 -1.51 19.25
N ARG A 86 -7.61 -2.18 18.53
CA ARG A 86 -8.56 -3.14 19.12
C ARG A 86 -7.85 -4.31 19.81
N GLU A 87 -6.78 -4.84 19.20
CA GLU A 87 -5.97 -5.90 19.80
C GLU A 87 -5.22 -5.39 21.04
N ARG A 88 -4.61 -4.19 20.96
CA ARG A 88 -3.86 -3.59 22.09
C ARG A 88 -4.75 -3.16 23.25
N VAL A 89 -6.06 -3.02 23.03
CA VAL A 89 -7.05 -2.71 24.07
C VAL A 89 -8.13 -3.79 24.11
N PRO A 90 -7.84 -5.00 24.66
CA PRO A 90 -8.76 -6.13 24.61
C PRO A 90 -10.08 -5.95 25.40
N TRP A 91 -10.27 -4.87 26.18
CA TRP A 91 -11.23 -4.82 27.29
C TRP A 91 -12.21 -3.63 27.30
N ALA A 92 -12.56 -3.03 26.17
CA ALA A 92 -13.68 -2.08 26.13
C ALA A 92 -15.01 -2.82 25.86
N GLY A 93 -15.43 -3.64 26.82
CA GLY A 93 -16.70 -4.37 26.78
C GLY A 93 -16.95 -5.13 28.07
N GLN A 94 -17.39 -4.40 29.11
CA GLN A 94 -18.19 -4.96 30.21
C GLN A 94 -19.66 -4.70 29.90
#